data_AF-A0A443QLH7-F1
#
_entry.id   AF-A0A443QLH7-F1
#
_cell.length_a   1.000
_cell.length_b   1.000
_cell.length_c   1.000
_cell.angle_alpha   90.00
_cell.angle_beta   90.00
_cell.angle_gamma   90.00
#
_symmetry.space_group_name_H-M   'P 1'
#
loop_
_entity.id
_entity.type
_entity.pdbx_description
1 polymer ?
#
loop_
_entity_poly.entity_id
_entity_poly.type
_entity_poly.pdbx_seq_one_letter_code
_entity_poly.pdbx_strand_id
1 'polypeptide(L)'
;MSSSVIRELRREYDDAPEEVPTESVGRRKHQKELSERRRYEEEYFTRLNAPKKSLKEDLMTLSSLCDDITRFEDISALDLDNPDSFETHRKRKNSENKNSTKKSSFKRKNKTLKRRK
;
A
#
# COMPACT_ATOMS: atom_id res chain seq x y z
N MET A 1 4.61 10.72 -14.97
CA MET A 1 6.07 10.60 -15.16
C MET A 1 6.73 10.33 -13.81
N SER A 2 6.71 9.07 -13.37
CA SER A 2 7.26 8.67 -12.05
C SER A 2 8.26 7.54 -12.22
N SER A 3 9.30 7.76 -13.03
CA SER A 3 10.46 6.86 -13.07
C SER A 3 11.41 7.20 -11.92
N SER A 4 12.02 6.17 -11.31
CA SER A 4 13.00 6.35 -10.22
C SER A 4 14.18 7.21 -10.69
N VAL A 5 14.65 6.95 -11.92
CA VAL A 5 15.78 7.65 -12.55
C VAL A 5 15.59 9.17 -12.64
N ILE A 6 14.40 9.62 -13.08
CA ILE A 6 14.14 11.07 -13.18
C ILE A 6 14.13 11.73 -11.79
N ARG A 7 13.73 10.99 -10.75
CA ARG A 7 13.75 11.49 -9.36
C ARG A 7 15.18 11.58 -8.82
N GLU A 8 16.05 10.63 -9.16
CA GLU A 8 17.46 10.65 -8.78
C GLU A 8 18.19 11.81 -9.41
N LEU A 9 18.07 11.99 -10.73
CA LEU A 9 18.63 13.14 -11.43
C LEU A 9 18.11 14.45 -10.83
N ARG A 10 16.80 14.55 -10.57
CA ARG A 10 16.27 15.74 -9.91
C ARG A 10 16.97 16.01 -8.57
N ARG A 11 17.20 14.99 -7.73
CA ARG A 11 17.88 15.18 -6.44
C ARG A 11 19.33 15.63 -6.58
N GLU A 12 20.02 15.21 -7.64
CA GLU A 12 21.41 15.61 -7.89
C GLU A 12 21.53 17.08 -8.30
N TYR A 13 20.54 17.59 -9.03
CA TYR A 13 20.56 18.96 -9.59
C TYR A 13 19.65 19.95 -8.84
N ASP A 14 18.89 19.52 -7.83
CA ASP A 14 17.97 20.36 -7.05
C ASP A 14 18.68 20.82 -5.77
N ASP A 15 19.10 22.09 -5.73
CA ASP A 15 19.77 22.74 -4.58
C ASP A 15 18.82 23.04 -3.40
N ALA A 16 17.53 22.72 -3.52
CA ALA A 16 16.55 22.91 -2.45
C ALA A 16 16.81 21.97 -1.26
N PRO A 17 16.64 22.42 -0.01
CA PRO A 17 16.84 21.56 1.16
C PRO A 17 15.84 20.39 1.16
N GLU A 18 16.35 19.15 1.24
CA GLU A 18 15.49 17.97 1.39
C GLU A 18 15.01 17.84 2.84
N GLU A 19 13.70 17.74 3.04
CA GLU A 19 13.13 17.38 4.33
C GLU A 19 13.55 15.94 4.66
N VAL A 20 14.49 15.77 5.59
CA VAL A 20 14.87 14.46 6.10
C VAL A 20 13.82 14.04 7.13
N PRO A 21 12.94 13.08 6.82
CA PRO A 21 11.96 12.66 7.80
C PRO A 21 12.67 11.81 8.85
N THR A 22 12.32 12.04 10.11
CA THR A 22 12.80 11.25 11.26
C THR A 22 12.27 9.81 11.24
N GLU A 23 11.35 9.49 10.34
CA GLU A 23 10.61 8.23 10.30
C GLU A 23 11.05 7.29 9.17
N SER A 24 10.91 5.99 9.44
CA SER A 24 11.27 4.92 8.52
C SER A 24 10.52 5.01 7.20
N VAL A 25 11.09 4.47 6.12
CA VAL A 25 10.54 4.56 4.75
C VAL A 25 9.09 4.07 4.68
N GLY A 26 8.75 2.99 5.39
CA GLY A 26 7.39 2.49 5.39
C GLY A 26 6.42 3.46 6.09
N ARG A 27 6.87 4.15 7.14
CA ARG A 27 6.06 5.20 7.78
C ARG A 27 5.78 6.34 6.81
N ARG A 28 6.72 6.67 5.91
CA ARG A 28 6.51 7.72 4.88
C ARG A 28 5.36 7.36 3.94
N LYS A 29 5.25 6.10 3.51
CA LYS A 29 4.14 5.65 2.64
C LYS A 29 2.79 5.80 3.36
N HIS A 30 2.71 5.38 4.62
CA HIS A 30 1.50 5.53 5.44
C HIS A 30 1.17 7.00 5.71
N GLN A 31 2.18 7.80 6.05
CA GLN A 31 2.03 9.24 6.27
C GLN A 31 1.55 9.98 5.02
N LYS A 32 2.01 9.55 3.83
CA LYS A 32 1.51 10.10 2.57
C LYS A 32 0.02 9.86 2.42
N GLU A 33 -0.45 8.63 2.64
CA GLU A 33 -1.88 8.30 2.59
C GLU A 33 -2.69 9.10 3.63
N LEU A 34 -2.18 9.21 4.86
CA LEU A 34 -2.80 10.05 5.89
C LEU A 34 -2.86 11.53 5.49
N SER A 35 -1.82 12.05 4.85
CA SER A 35 -1.77 13.43 4.38
C SER A 35 -2.76 13.68 3.24
N GLU A 36 -2.90 12.74 2.31
CA GLU A 36 -3.88 12.79 1.22
C GLU A 36 -5.31 12.75 1.78
N ARG A 37 -5.55 11.88 2.76
CA ARG A 37 -6.84 11.84 3.48
C ARG A 37 -7.14 13.18 4.16
N ARG A 38 -6.20 13.73 4.91
CA ARG A 38 -6.38 15.02 5.60
C ARG A 38 -6.69 16.13 4.59
N ARG A 39 -5.93 16.20 3.50
CA ARG A 39 -6.13 17.19 2.44
C ARG A 39 -7.54 17.12 1.84
N TYR A 40 -8.04 15.91 1.58
CA TYR A 40 -9.41 15.73 1.11
C TYR A 40 -10.44 16.22 2.14
N GLU A 41 -10.27 15.87 3.42
CA GLU A 41 -11.19 16.29 4.47
C GLU A 41 -11.22 17.83 4.63
N GLU A 42 -10.07 18.50 4.47
CA GLU A 42 -9.94 19.97 4.49
C GLU A 42 -10.55 20.64 3.25
N GLU A 43 -10.31 20.08 2.06
CA GLU A 43 -10.78 20.65 0.79
C GLU A 43 -12.31 20.57 0.65
N TYR A 44 -12.91 19.47 1.09
CA TYR A 44 -14.35 19.22 0.98
C TYR A 44 -15.11 19.47 2.28
N PHE A 45 -14.42 19.88 3.35
CA PHE A 45 -14.99 20.10 4.69
C PHE A 45 -15.85 18.92 5.18
N THR A 46 -15.52 17.69 4.80
CA THR A 46 -16.27 16.47 5.14
C THR A 46 -15.33 15.39 5.66
N ARG A 47 -15.76 14.67 6.70
CA ARG A 47 -14.93 13.62 7.31
C ARG A 47 -15.17 12.27 6.64
N LEU A 48 -14.10 11.55 6.29
CA LEU A 48 -14.23 10.18 5.80
C LEU A 48 -14.50 9.21 6.95
N ASN A 49 -15.48 8.34 6.76
CA ASN A 49 -15.75 7.22 7.65
C ASN A 49 -14.70 6.13 7.45
N ALA A 50 -13.93 5.81 8.49
CA ALA A 50 -12.95 4.72 8.42
C ALA A 50 -13.68 3.36 8.32
N PRO A 51 -13.42 2.55 7.28
CA PRO A 51 -14.02 1.23 7.20
C PRO A 51 -13.40 0.33 8.28
N LYS A 52 -14.22 -0.46 8.99
CA LYS A 52 -13.76 -1.37 10.06
C LYS A 52 -12.67 -2.37 9.62
N LYS A 53 -12.45 -2.52 8.31
CA LYS A 53 -11.46 -3.42 7.70
C LYS A 53 -10.09 -2.76 7.44
N SER A 54 -9.97 -1.43 7.41
CA SER A 54 -8.69 -0.75 7.11
C SER A 54 -7.71 -0.78 8.27
N LEU A 55 -8.16 -1.06 9.50
CA LEU A 55 -7.29 -1.21 10.67
C LEU A 55 -6.17 -2.26 10.48
N LYS A 56 -6.36 -3.21 9.56
CA LYS A 56 -5.34 -4.21 9.22
C LYS A 56 -4.30 -3.70 8.22
N GLU A 57 -4.64 -2.71 7.40
CA GLU A 57 -3.73 -2.07 6.45
C GLU A 57 -2.90 -0.97 7.12
N ASP A 58 -3.46 -0.30 8.14
CA ASP A 58 -2.76 0.70 8.96
C ASP A 58 -1.64 0.11 9.83
N LEU A 59 -1.69 -1.20 10.11
CA LEU A 59 -0.63 -1.84 10.90
C LEU A 59 0.57 -2.09 10.00
N MET A 60 1.62 -1.27 10.15
CA MET A 60 2.93 -1.54 9.56
C MET A 60 3.40 -2.93 9.96
N THR A 61 3.21 -3.90 9.06
CA THR A 61 3.63 -5.29 9.29
C THR A 61 5.12 -5.42 9.07
N LEU A 62 5.75 -6.41 9.70
CA LEU A 62 7.13 -6.79 9.42
C LEU A 62 7.40 -7.02 7.93
N SER A 63 6.38 -7.45 7.17
CA SER A 63 6.45 -7.58 5.72
C SER A 63 6.73 -6.24 5.02
N SER A 64 6.10 -5.14 5.45
CA SER A 64 6.33 -3.81 4.86
C SER A 64 7.72 -3.27 5.16
N LEU A 65 8.24 -3.51 6.37
CA LEU A 65 9.59 -3.15 6.75
C LEU A 65 10.63 -3.97 5.98
N CYS A 66 10.39 -5.28 5.84
CA CYS A 66 11.24 -6.16 5.05
C CYS A 66 11.25 -5.77 3.58
N ASP A 67 10.09 -5.44 2.99
CA ASP A 67 9.99 -4.94 1.62
C ASP A 67 10.80 -3.66 1.44
N ASP A 68 10.81 -2.74 2.40
CA ASP A 68 11.64 -1.54 2.26
C ASP A 68 13.15 -1.80 2.39
N ILE A 69 13.57 -2.78 3.18
CA ILE A 69 15.00 -3.16 3.32
C ILE A 69 15.49 -3.99 2.12
N THR A 70 14.62 -4.84 1.56
CA THR A 70 14.96 -5.80 0.51
C THR A 70 14.54 -5.35 -0.89
N ARG A 71 13.80 -4.25 -1.02
CA ARG A 71 13.52 -3.62 -2.32
C ARG A 71 14.74 -2.85 -2.79
N PHE A 72 15.58 -3.54 -3.53
CA PHE A 72 16.54 -2.90 -4.42
C PHE A 72 15.76 -2.13 -5.50
N GLU A 73 16.20 -0.90 -5.81
CA GLU A 73 15.54 -0.09 -6.84
C GLU A 73 15.61 -0.77 -8.22
N ASP A 74 14.93 -0.19 -9.21
CA ASP A 74 14.90 -0.71 -10.56
C ASP A 74 16.30 -0.60 -11.21
N ILE A 75 17.10 -1.67 -11.09
CA ILE A 75 18.45 -1.79 -11.65
C ILE A 75 18.43 -2.15 -13.14
N SER A 76 17.28 -2.10 -13.82
CA SER A 76 17.19 -2.35 -15.27
C SER A 76 18.13 -1.45 -16.08
N ALA A 77 18.45 -0.25 -15.60
CA ALA A 77 19.43 0.64 -16.23
C ALA A 77 20.87 0.10 -16.22
N LEU A 78 21.18 -0.87 -15.34
CA LEU A 78 22.48 -1.54 -15.25
C LEU A 78 22.51 -2.87 -16.00
N ASP A 79 21.39 -3.29 -16.59
CA ASP A 79 21.32 -4.53 -17.37
C ASP A 79 21.89 -4.26 -18.78
N LEU A 80 23.19 -4.51 -18.95
CA LEU A 80 23.93 -4.23 -20.19
C LEU A 80 23.46 -5.09 -21.38
N ASP A 81 22.65 -6.12 -21.15
CA ASP A 81 22.21 -7.06 -22.17
C ASP A 81 21.12 -6.49 -23.10
N ASN A 82 20.49 -5.35 -22.76
CA ASN A 82 19.53 -4.64 -23.64
C ASN A 82 19.56 -3.11 -23.44
N PRO A 83 20.49 -2.37 -24.11
CA PRO A 83 20.67 -0.93 -23.92
C PRO A 83 19.50 -0.05 -24.41
N ASP A 84 18.51 -0.63 -25.12
CA ASP A 84 17.35 0.10 -25.69
C ASP A 84 16.03 -0.16 -24.94
N SER A 85 16.04 -1.01 -23.90
CA SER A 85 14.81 -1.37 -23.17
C SER A 85 14.55 -0.42 -22.00
N PHE A 86 14.25 0.85 -22.30
CA PHE A 86 13.65 1.78 -21.31
C PHE A 86 12.16 1.50 -21.08
N GLU A 87 11.71 0.25 -21.25
CA GLU A 87 10.34 -0.13 -21.00
C GLU A 87 10.11 -0.31 -19.50
N THR A 88 9.51 0.70 -18.86
CA THR A 88 9.04 0.59 -17.48
C THR A 88 8.16 -0.65 -17.35
N HIS A 89 8.64 -1.68 -16.65
CA HIS A 89 7.89 -2.92 -16.50
C HIS A 89 6.57 -2.61 -15.79
N ARG A 90 5.46 -2.65 -16.54
CA ARG A 90 4.13 -2.35 -15.97
C ARG A 90 3.86 -3.36 -14.87
N LYS A 91 3.64 -2.88 -13.63
CA LYS A 91 3.27 -3.73 -12.50
C LYS A 91 2.11 -4.63 -12.94
N ARG A 92 2.32 -5.96 -12.87
CA ARG A 92 1.29 -6.94 -13.21
C ARG A 92 0.08 -6.69 -12.31
N LYS A 93 -1.06 -6.35 -12.92
CA LYS A 93 -2.33 -6.14 -12.21
C LYS A 93 -2.77 -7.49 -11.64
N ASN A 94 -2.89 -7.60 -10.31
CA ASN A 94 -3.46 -8.80 -9.68
C ASN A 94 -4.85 -9.06 -10.27
N SER A 95 -5.04 -10.24 -10.85
CA SER A 95 -6.32 -10.66 -11.40
C SER A 95 -7.35 -10.75 -10.29
N GLU A 96 -8.40 -9.95 -10.40
CA GLU A 96 -9.53 -9.91 -9.48
C GLU A 96 -10.25 -11.27 -9.51
N ASN A 97 -10.11 -12.05 -8.42
CA ASN A 97 -10.79 -13.33 -8.27
C ASN A 97 -12.31 -13.07 -8.26
N LYS A 98 -12.99 -13.38 -9.37
CA LYS A 98 -14.45 -13.34 -9.47
C LYS A 98 -15.04 -14.31 -8.44
N ASN A 99 -15.76 -13.75 -7.47
CA ASN A 99 -16.51 -14.43 -6.44
C ASN A 99 -17.37 -15.59 -6.99
N SER A 100 -17.09 -16.83 -6.55
CA SER A 100 -18.06 -17.92 -6.62
C SER A 100 -18.81 -17.99 -5.28
N THR A 101 -19.92 -17.27 -5.20
CA THR A 101 -20.87 -17.41 -4.08
C THR A 101 -21.58 -18.76 -4.17
N LYS A 102 -21.07 -19.79 -3.47
CA LYS A 102 -21.89 -20.96 -3.09
C LYS A 102 -22.31 -20.82 -1.63
N LYS A 103 -23.55 -20.35 -1.45
CA LYS A 103 -24.25 -20.31 -0.15
C LYS A 103 -24.38 -21.73 0.39
N SER A 104 -23.59 -22.09 1.40
CA SER A 104 -23.81 -23.28 2.22
C SER A 104 -24.71 -22.90 3.40
N SER A 105 -25.83 -23.60 3.51
CA SER A 105 -26.96 -23.29 4.37
C SER A 105 -26.66 -23.51 5.86
N PHE A 106 -27.02 -22.50 6.66
CA PHE A 106 -27.05 -22.54 8.11
C PHE A 106 -28.01 -23.63 8.61
N LYS A 107 -27.50 -24.72 9.20
CA LYS A 107 -28.32 -25.66 10.01
C LYS A 107 -28.24 -25.24 11.48
N ARG A 108 -29.20 -24.42 11.92
CA ARG A 108 -29.45 -24.17 13.36
C ARG A 108 -29.98 -25.47 13.98
N LYS A 109 -29.26 -26.03 14.97
CA LYS A 109 -29.83 -27.01 15.91
C LYS A 109 -30.03 -26.30 17.24
N ASN A 110 -31.27 -25.90 17.53
CA ASN A 110 -31.66 -25.49 18.87
C ASN A 110 -31.58 -26.72 19.79
N LYS A 111 -30.66 -26.73 20.77
CA LYS A 111 -30.77 -27.63 21.92
C LYS A 111 -31.45 -26.86 23.04
N THR A 112 -32.63 -27.33 23.41
CA THR A 112 -33.45 -26.84 24.51
C THR A 112 -32.71 -26.96 25.84
N LEU A 113 -32.81 -25.90 26.64
CA LEU A 113 -32.29 -25.80 28.00
C LEU A 113 -33.13 -26.70 28.91
N LYS A 114 -32.61 -27.86 29.34
CA LYS A 114 -33.23 -28.61 30.44
C LYS A 114 -32.82 -27.96 31.77
N ARG A 115 -33.69 -27.10 32.31
CA ARG A 115 -33.67 -26.74 33.73
C ARG A 115 -34.09 -27.98 34.52
N ARG A 116 -33.20 -28.52 35.36
CA ARG A 116 -33.59 -29.47 36.42
C ARG A 116 -33.81 -28.67 37.71
N LYS A 117 -34.90 -29.02 38.38
CA LYS A 117 -35.29 -28.57 39.73
C LYS A 117 -34.28 -29.05 40.76
#